data_AF-A0A9X2HSS3-F1
#
_entry.id   AF-A0A9X2HSS3-F1
#
_cell.length_a   1.000
_cell.length_b   1.000
_cell.length_c   1.000
_cell.angle_alpha   90.00
_cell.angle_beta   90.00
_cell.angle_gamma   90.00
#
_symmetry.space_group_name_H-M   'P 1'
#
loop_
_entity.id
_entity.type
_entity.pdbx_description
1 polymer ?
#
loop_
_entity_poly.entity_id
_entity_poly.type
_entity_poly.pdbx_seq_one_letter_code
_entity_poly.pdbx_strand_id
1 'polypeptide(L)'
;MKPPFNADDVIACRTFDSEAGQVELHIHRPQPWRSDAVEREPDWICWYSILFPGGELKKHSAVGVDSVQAMLLGFASAAGDLRYVGDGTPTRRPSVRWLDSDNLGLTINHFE
;
A
#
# COMPACT_ATOMS: atom_id res chain seq x y z
N MET A 1 1.69 -13.31 -18.12
CA MET A 1 0.57 -13.18 -17.17
C MET A 1 0.06 -11.75 -17.24
N LYS A 2 -1.22 -11.55 -17.54
CA LYS A 2 -1.84 -10.21 -17.57
C LYS A 2 -2.03 -9.76 -16.11
N PRO A 3 -1.64 -8.54 -15.71
CA PRO A 3 -1.86 -8.09 -14.34
C PRO A 3 -3.38 -8.08 -14.05
N PRO A 4 -3.84 -8.62 -12.90
CA PRO A 4 -5.26 -8.86 -12.66
C PRO A 4 -5.99 -7.61 -12.14
N PHE A 5 -5.69 -6.42 -12.67
CA PHE A 5 -6.27 -5.18 -12.16
C PHE A 5 -7.27 -4.62 -13.14
N ASN A 6 -8.53 -4.61 -12.71
CA ASN A 6 -9.48 -3.64 -13.21
C ASN A 6 -9.39 -2.38 -12.33
N ALA A 7 -9.46 -1.19 -12.91
CA ALA A 7 -9.45 0.06 -12.13
C ALA A 7 -10.62 0.10 -11.11
N ASP A 8 -11.68 -0.65 -11.41
CA ASP A 8 -12.88 -0.84 -10.59
C ASP A 8 -12.64 -1.64 -9.28
N ASP A 9 -11.43 -2.15 -9.06
CA ASP A 9 -11.09 -2.91 -7.86
C ASP A 9 -10.41 -2.09 -6.76
N VAL A 10 -10.17 -0.78 -6.96
CA VAL A 10 -9.61 0.07 -5.91
C VAL A 10 -10.67 0.34 -4.83
N ILE A 11 -10.39 -0.10 -3.60
CA ILE A 11 -11.28 0.08 -2.44
C ILE A 11 -10.85 1.24 -1.54
N ALA A 12 -9.59 1.66 -1.64
CA ALA A 12 -9.09 2.86 -0.97
C ALA A 12 -8.00 3.52 -1.81
N CYS A 13 -8.01 4.84 -1.84
CA CYS A 13 -6.97 5.66 -2.45
C CYS A 13 -6.52 6.70 -1.43
N ARG A 14 -5.22 7.00 -1.40
CA ARG A 14 -4.66 8.10 -0.63
C ARG A 14 -3.56 8.80 -1.42
N THR A 15 -3.68 10.11 -1.51
CA THR A 15 -2.64 10.98 -2.08
C THR A 15 -1.78 11.54 -0.95
N PHE A 16 -0.49 11.68 -1.24
CA PHE A 16 0.48 12.28 -0.33
C PHE A 16 1.32 13.31 -1.07
N ASP A 17 1.68 14.38 -0.37
CA ASP A 17 2.58 15.38 -0.90
C ASP A 17 4.04 14.98 -0.69
N SER A 18 4.85 15.16 -1.73
CA SER A 18 6.31 15.07 -1.68
C SER A 18 6.93 16.29 -2.38
N GLU A 19 8.21 16.58 -2.12
CA GLU A 19 8.91 17.70 -2.79
C GLU A 19 8.95 17.55 -4.32
N ALA A 20 8.90 16.31 -4.81
CA ALA A 20 8.90 16.00 -6.25
C ALA A 20 7.49 16.03 -6.89
N GLY A 21 6.43 16.22 -6.10
CA GLY A 21 5.03 16.14 -6.54
C GLY A 21 4.20 15.15 -5.73
N GLN A 22 3.01 14.82 -6.23
CA GLN A 22 2.08 13.93 -5.55
C GLN A 22 2.41 12.45 -5.74
N VAL A 23 2.31 11.69 -4.65
CA VAL A 23 2.38 10.22 -4.64
C VAL A 23 0.97 9.69 -4.36
N GLU A 24 0.50 8.74 -5.14
CA GLU A 24 -0.81 8.11 -4.93
C GLU A 24 -0.64 6.64 -4.54
N LEU A 25 -1.28 6.25 -3.43
CA LEU A 25 -1.43 4.86 -3.03
C LEU A 25 -2.83 4.38 -3.39
N HIS A 26 -2.92 3.30 -4.16
CA HIS A 26 -4.18 2.62 -4.45
C HIS A 26 -4.16 1.23 -3.81
N ILE A 27 -5.20 0.91 -3.06
CA ILE A 27 -5.39 -0.36 -2.37
C ILE A 27 -6.54 -1.08 -3.06
N HIS A 28 -6.27 -2.28 -3.54
CA HIS A 28 -7.25 -3.08 -4.28
C HIS A 28 -8.02 -4.01 -3.36
N ARG A 29 -9.22 -4.41 -3.80
CA ARG A 29 -10.08 -5.37 -3.11
C ARG A 29 -9.31 -6.67 -2.86
N PRO A 30 -9.27 -7.18 -1.61
CA PRO A 30 -8.75 -8.51 -1.34
C PRO A 30 -9.55 -9.58 -2.09
N GLN A 31 -8.85 -10.60 -2.60
CA GLN A 31 -9.48 -11.70 -3.32
C GLN A 31 -8.83 -13.03 -2.94
N PRO A 32 -9.57 -14.15 -3.04
CA PRO A 32 -8.98 -15.47 -2.87
C PRO A 32 -7.82 -15.67 -3.87
N TRP A 33 -6.65 -16.00 -3.34
CA TRP A 33 -5.51 -16.44 -4.13
C TRP A 33 -5.83 -17.82 -4.67
N ARG A 34 -5.88 -17.95 -6.00
CA ARG A 34 -6.01 -19.26 -6.65
C ARG A 34 -4.68 -19.98 -6.56
N SER A 35 -4.42 -20.55 -5.39
CA SER A 35 -3.41 -21.58 -5.22
C SER A 35 -3.94 -22.87 -5.82
N ASP A 36 -3.14 -23.50 -6.68
CA ASP A 36 -3.32 -24.87 -7.16
C ASP A 36 -3.09 -25.92 -6.04
N ALA A 37 -2.72 -25.50 -4.82
CA ALA A 37 -2.57 -26.38 -3.67
C ALA A 37 -3.93 -26.77 -3.09
N VAL A 38 -4.32 -28.02 -3.38
CA VAL A 38 -5.63 -28.64 -3.10
C VAL A 38 -5.94 -28.84 -1.59
N GLU A 39 -5.03 -28.49 -0.67
CA GLU A 39 -5.12 -28.88 0.74
C GLU A 39 -5.05 -27.75 1.78
N ARG A 40 -5.02 -26.48 1.38
CA ARG A 40 -5.12 -25.34 2.31
C ARG A 40 -6.34 -24.49 2.00
N GLU A 41 -6.95 -23.91 3.04
CA GLU A 41 -7.88 -22.80 2.83
C GLU A 41 -7.19 -21.78 1.90
N PRO A 42 -7.91 -21.24 0.90
CA PRO A 42 -7.27 -20.38 -0.08
C PRO A 42 -6.74 -19.16 0.65
N ASP A 43 -5.42 -18.99 0.62
CA ASP A 43 -4.79 -17.74 1.02
C ASP A 43 -5.50 -16.59 0.29
N TRP A 44 -5.58 -15.43 0.91
CA TRP A 44 -6.12 -14.23 0.32
C TRP A 44 -4.99 -13.31 -0.07
N ILE A 45 -5.15 -12.64 -1.22
CA ILE A 45 -4.21 -11.61 -1.66
C ILE A 45 -4.88 -10.24 -1.61
N CYS A 46 -4.16 -9.26 -1.10
CA CYS A 46 -4.46 -7.85 -1.30
C CYS A 46 -3.34 -7.23 -2.11
N TRP A 47 -3.70 -6.62 -3.24
CA TRP A 47 -2.76 -5.87 -4.05
C TRP A 47 -2.78 -4.40 -3.67
N TYR A 48 -1.65 -3.72 -3.85
CA TYR A 48 -1.56 -2.28 -3.80
C TYR A 48 -0.62 -1.76 -4.87
N SER A 49 -0.81 -0.50 -5.23
CA SER A 49 0.07 0.18 -6.17
C SER A 49 0.38 1.60 -5.69
N ILE A 50 1.57 2.06 -6.04
CA ILE A 50 2.06 3.39 -5.69
C ILE A 50 2.46 4.07 -7.00
N LEU A 51 1.73 5.12 -7.36
CA LEU A 51 2.06 6.00 -8.47
C LEU A 51 2.88 7.17 -7.95
N PHE A 52 4.10 7.30 -8.44
CA PHE A 52 5.02 8.36 -8.06
C PHE A 52 5.02 9.52 -9.07
N PRO A 53 5.51 10.71 -8.66
CA PRO A 53 5.79 11.79 -9.59
C PRO A 53 6.70 11.31 -10.72
N GLY A 54 6.35 11.68 -11.96
CA GLY A 54 7.02 11.21 -13.18
C GLY A 54 6.41 9.96 -13.81
N GLY A 55 5.33 9.42 -13.24
CA GLY A 55 4.56 8.33 -13.82
C GLY A 55 5.08 6.92 -13.52
N GLU A 56 6.07 6.81 -12.63
CA GLU A 56 6.53 5.49 -12.16
C GLU A 56 5.44 4.83 -11.32
N LEU A 57 5.07 3.60 -11.66
CA LEU A 57 4.06 2.81 -10.96
C LEU A 57 4.68 1.55 -10.37
N LYS A 58 4.78 1.48 -9.04
CA LYS A 58 5.16 0.26 -8.31
C LYS A 58 3.91 -0.55 -7.95
N LYS A 59 3.98 -1.87 -8.08
CA LYS A 59 2.88 -2.80 -7.77
C LYS A 59 3.38 -3.92 -6.88
N HIS A 60 2.66 -4.16 -5.80
CA HIS A 60 3.03 -5.11 -4.76
C HIS A 60 1.78 -5.81 -4.23
N SER A 61 1.98 -6.84 -3.43
CA SER A 61 0.92 -7.58 -2.79
C SER A 61 1.31 -8.07 -1.41
N ALA A 62 0.29 -8.33 -0.61
CA ALA A 62 0.40 -9.04 0.64
C ALA A 62 -0.56 -10.23 0.64
N VAL A 63 -0.11 -11.33 1.26
CA VAL A 63 -0.87 -12.56 1.39
C VAL A 63 -1.25 -12.76 2.86
N GLY A 64 -2.51 -13.05 3.12
CA GLY A 64 -3.04 -13.39 4.44
C GLY A 64 -3.91 -14.63 4.38
N VAL A 65 -4.24 -15.22 5.53
CA VAL A 65 -5.10 -16.41 5.63
C VAL A 65 -6.57 -16.07 5.34
N ASP A 66 -6.95 -14.80 5.47
CA ASP A 66 -8.27 -14.28 5.16
C ASP A 66 -8.20 -12.89 4.50
N SER A 67 -9.35 -12.43 4.00
CA SER A 67 -9.48 -11.13 3.31
C SER A 67 -9.03 -9.92 4.15
N VAL A 68 -9.27 -9.95 5.47
CA VAL A 68 -8.97 -8.85 6.37
C VAL A 68 -7.49 -8.82 6.67
N GLN A 69 -6.89 -9.97 6.97
CA GLN A 69 -5.45 -10.07 7.21
C GLN A 69 -4.67 -9.65 5.96
N ALA A 70 -5.07 -10.12 4.78
CA ALA A 70 -4.42 -9.73 3.52
C ALA A 70 -4.46 -8.20 3.33
N MET A 71 -5.59 -7.55 3.64
CA MET A 71 -5.73 -6.09 3.57
C MET A 71 -4.85 -5.35 4.58
N LEU A 72 -4.85 -5.80 5.84
CA LEU A 72 -4.03 -5.19 6.90
C LEU A 72 -2.54 -5.30 6.60
N LEU A 73 -2.09 -6.46 6.11
CA LEU A 73 -0.72 -6.66 5.64
C LEU A 73 -0.43 -5.80 4.41
N GLY A 74 -1.39 -5.64 3.50
CA GLY A 74 -1.28 -4.72 2.37
C GLY A 74 -1.04 -3.27 2.79
N PHE A 75 -1.79 -2.77 3.77
CA PHE A 75 -1.57 -1.43 4.35
C PHE A 75 -0.19 -1.32 5.03
N ALA A 76 0.21 -2.34 5.80
CA ALA A 76 1.49 -2.34 6.49
C ALA A 76 2.67 -2.33 5.51
N SER A 77 2.62 -3.15 4.46
CA SER A 77 3.64 -3.19 3.41
C SER A 77 3.70 -1.89 2.62
N ALA A 78 2.53 -1.33 2.24
CA ALA A 78 2.47 -0.03 1.57
C ALA A 78 3.06 1.09 2.43
N ALA A 79 2.81 1.09 3.75
CA ALA A 79 3.41 2.04 4.66
C ALA A 79 4.94 1.88 4.74
N GLY A 80 5.44 0.64 4.71
CA GLY A 80 6.86 0.35 4.56
C GLY A 80 7.43 0.94 3.26
N ASP A 81 6.85 0.61 2.11
CA ASP A 81 7.34 1.05 0.81
C ASP A 81 7.34 2.57 0.65
N LEU A 82 6.32 3.25 1.19
CA LEU A 82 6.23 4.72 1.22
C LEU A 82 7.27 5.37 2.14
N ARG A 83 7.81 4.64 3.13
CA ARG A 83 8.94 5.07 3.97
C ARG A 83 10.29 4.78 3.31
N TYR A 84 10.39 3.67 2.58
CA TYR A 84 11.62 3.14 1.98
C TYR A 84 11.74 3.42 0.48
N VAL A 85 11.29 4.60 -0.01
CA VAL A 85 11.41 5.05 -1.42
C VAL A 85 12.87 5.33 -1.85
N GLY A 86 13.83 4.59 -1.29
CA GLY A 86 15.28 4.73 -1.48
C GLY A 86 15.96 3.42 -1.86
N ASP A 87 15.38 2.62 -2.75
CA ASP A 87 15.93 1.31 -3.17
C ASP A 87 16.59 1.28 -4.56
N GLY A 88 16.79 2.42 -5.22
CA GLY A 88 17.79 2.51 -6.30
C GLY A 88 17.31 3.15 -7.60
N THR A 89 17.28 4.48 -7.57
CA THR A 89 17.44 5.41 -8.70
C THR A 89 16.38 5.48 -9.82
N PRO A 90 16.23 6.69 -10.41
CA PRO A 90 16.91 7.94 -10.06
C PRO A 90 15.95 8.77 -9.20
N THR A 91 15.93 8.58 -7.89
CA THR A 91 16.55 9.49 -6.91
C THR A 91 16.09 9.01 -5.54
N ARG A 92 16.89 9.19 -4.48
CA ARG A 92 16.39 9.07 -3.11
C ARG A 92 15.22 10.05 -2.98
N ARG A 93 13.98 9.56 -3.05
CA ARG A 93 12.82 10.44 -2.94
C ARG A 93 12.67 10.79 -1.45
N PRO A 94 12.48 12.07 -1.10
CA PRO A 94 12.26 12.45 0.29
C PRO A 94 11.08 11.66 0.84
N SER A 95 11.19 11.24 2.11
CA SER A 95 10.15 10.47 2.78
C SER A 95 8.80 11.17 2.60
N VAL A 96 7.79 10.41 2.18
CA VAL A 96 6.43 10.90 2.12
C VAL A 96 6.02 11.34 3.53
N ARG A 97 5.59 12.59 3.69
CA ARG A 97 5.15 13.09 5.00
C ARG A 97 3.84 12.38 5.36
N TRP A 98 3.89 11.57 6.40
CA TRP A 98 2.70 10.97 6.97
C TRP A 98 2.01 11.97 7.90
N LEU A 99 0.69 11.83 8.04
CA LEU A 99 0.02 12.37 9.22
C LEU A 99 0.42 11.48 10.40
N ASP A 100 1.48 11.84 11.09
CA ASP A 100 1.88 11.31 12.40
C ASP A 100 1.17 12.08 13.53
N SER A 101 1.52 11.79 14.78
CA SER A 101 0.99 12.48 15.97
C SER A 101 1.08 14.00 15.89
N ASP A 102 2.08 14.54 15.18
CA ASP A 102 2.33 15.97 15.08
C ASP A 102 1.43 16.64 14.02
N ASN A 103 0.91 15.86 13.07
CA ASN A 103 0.12 16.36 11.93
C ASN A 103 -1.34 15.88 11.94
N LEU A 104 -1.70 14.94 12.80
CA LEU A 104 -3.07 14.45 12.95
C LEU A 104 -4.01 15.47 13.60
N GLY A 105 -3.49 16.56 14.18
CA GLY A 105 -4.29 17.49 14.97
C GLY A 105 -4.97 16.83 16.19
N LEU A 106 -4.59 15.58 16.49
CA LEU A 106 -5.09 14.83 17.63
C LEU A 106 -4.21 15.20 18.82
N THR A 107 -4.72 16.06 19.67
CA THR A 107 -4.14 16.32 20.98
C THR A 107 -4.15 15.00 21.75
N ILE A 108 -3.01 14.34 21.85
CA ILE A 108 -2.85 13.23 22.77
C ILE A 108 -2.80 13.86 24.15
N ASN A 109 -3.94 13.87 24.84
CA ASN A 109 -3.96 14.14 26.27
C ASN A 109 -3.17 13.03 26.94
N HIS A 110 -1.92 13.31 27.29
CA HIS A 110 -1.16 12.46 28.20
C HIS A 110 -1.94 12.41 29.51
N PHE A 111 -2.46 11.23 29.86
CA PHE A 111 -2.92 10.99 31.22
C PHE A 111 -1.66 10.80 32.07
N GLU A 112 -1.38 11.79 32.93
CA GLU A 112 -0.44 11.66 34.05
C GLU A 112 -0.97 10.67 35.10
#